data_AF-A0A6N6S1C9-F1
#
_entry.id   AF-A0A6N6S1C9-F1
#
_cell.length_a   1.000
_cell.length_b   1.000
_cell.length_c   1.000
_cell.angle_alpha   90.00
_cell.angle_beta   90.00
_cell.angle_gamma   90.00
#
_symmetry.space_group_name_H-M   'P 1'
#
loop_
_entity.id
_entity.type
_entity.pdbx_description
1 polymer ?
#
loop_
_entity_poly.entity_id
_entity_poly.type
_entity_poly.pdbx_seq_one_letter_code
_entity_poly.pdbx_strand_id
1 'polypeptide(L)'
;MFIKDQSFDSKKIDDHYIIEAYIPEEHNLKVSGEGLQLINRNELRHPVGVVAARSLRYFGTNGEDFNIFRIRDMVVWRLRHIYNSFNWWNAYVVNAEGERKYMPMLYIGEKFGTVTRNVGEADIVPSAFENDRCIVNKECRGGAIFAVGYSERGGLFNSPDMYGAKTIVGNKHKGAGVSVVHGITKNLRLMAEHTLKTKGKQISPQTIRDEIKETKIVVLNRPRHEKLIKTIKELGAQLILVQDDDLTPTLAVVRGEIDLITGVGGIPEAILSAIIIEKLGGEMRLRILPADVVLDEKLLGKLENWNLFKKNEIDILKNFKIVRPGTEKNDENPWNKVWTSKDLSKGTDMVFTASVIKKTPWIQFPDGKEVPGVKLDFDTGEVTVYVVRIVSNNLEIIPIIYTTGISECIKRYNEMEKSHARIDGNLLIQLGESYAEFGNFQKAKECIQKAMSFDNLHEDFVQKCDSLYEYIEGLDDLTNKPFQIPETLVEHFKKVCHLGRKDDIWLKSKIMIKRFFEYLGDKHYHDRHYDAALACYRQALQYSPQLNLYRKVNTIQMKDILEEYFHLTDKIYRKYHYKESRDLEKYKLETALNVFYKNEEQVKSSCREPW
;
A
#
# COMPACT_ATOMS: atom_id res chain seq x y z
N MET A 1 18.77 -9.10 -24.94
CA MET A 1 18.04 -8.31 -25.95
C MET A 1 16.66 -8.00 -25.38
N PHE A 2 16.13 -6.79 -25.54
CA PHE A 2 14.76 -6.48 -25.11
C PHE A 2 13.77 -6.87 -26.21
N ILE A 3 12.67 -7.50 -25.84
CA ILE A 3 11.57 -7.88 -26.73
C ILE A 3 10.26 -7.30 -26.20
N LYS A 4 9.30 -7.07 -27.10
CA LYS A 4 7.96 -6.61 -26.72
C LYS A 4 7.23 -7.71 -25.95
N ASP A 5 6.76 -7.39 -24.75
CA ASP A 5 5.94 -8.28 -23.94
C ASP A 5 4.51 -8.33 -24.49
N GLN A 6 4.16 -9.44 -25.15
CA GLN A 6 2.85 -9.62 -25.77
C GLN A 6 1.71 -9.77 -24.74
N SER A 7 2.04 -9.98 -23.47
CA SER A 7 1.05 -10.09 -22.40
C SER A 7 0.54 -8.74 -21.89
N PHE A 8 1.24 -7.65 -22.24
CA PHE A 8 0.86 -6.29 -21.88
C PHE A 8 -0.01 -5.64 -22.97
N ASP A 9 -1.17 -5.14 -22.58
CA ASP A 9 -2.11 -4.44 -23.46
C ASP A 9 -2.67 -3.20 -22.76
N SER A 10 -2.12 -2.04 -23.12
CA SER A 10 -2.48 -0.73 -22.58
C SER A 10 -3.97 -0.40 -22.72
N LYS A 11 -4.61 -0.83 -23.81
CA LYS A 11 -6.04 -0.61 -24.06
C LYS A 11 -6.91 -1.42 -23.10
N LYS A 12 -6.53 -2.68 -22.84
CA LYS A 12 -7.29 -3.53 -21.90
C LYS A 12 -7.19 -3.08 -20.45
N ILE A 13 -6.09 -2.44 -20.07
CA ILE A 13 -5.89 -1.91 -18.71
C ILE A 13 -6.30 -0.44 -18.56
N ASP A 14 -6.90 0.15 -19.61
CA ASP A 14 -7.35 1.55 -19.66
C ASP A 14 -6.25 2.56 -19.26
N ASP A 15 -5.02 2.33 -19.75
CA ASP A 15 -3.91 3.27 -19.60
C ASP A 15 -3.48 3.83 -20.96
N HIS A 16 -3.76 5.11 -21.18
CA HIS A 16 -3.40 5.79 -22.42
C HIS A 16 -2.01 6.43 -22.37
N TYR A 17 -1.32 6.39 -21.22
CA TYR A 17 -0.02 7.02 -21.03
C TYR A 17 1.14 6.03 -21.05
N ILE A 18 0.90 4.76 -20.70
CA ILE A 18 1.82 3.65 -20.92
C ILE A 18 1.34 2.86 -22.12
N ILE A 19 2.15 2.73 -23.16
CA ILE A 19 1.71 2.27 -24.48
C ILE A 19 2.09 0.80 -24.71
N GLU A 20 3.39 0.48 -24.60
CA GLU A 20 3.91 -0.89 -24.73
C GLU A 20 4.90 -1.19 -23.59
N ALA A 21 5.14 -2.48 -23.35
CA ALA A 21 6.13 -2.95 -22.41
C ALA A 21 7.16 -3.84 -23.11
N TYR A 22 8.42 -3.69 -22.72
CA TYR A 22 9.54 -4.46 -23.21
C TYR A 22 10.29 -5.09 -22.04
N ILE A 23 10.61 -6.38 -22.18
CA ILE A 23 11.33 -7.17 -21.18
C ILE A 23 12.55 -7.84 -21.81
N PRO A 24 13.58 -8.20 -21.04
CA PRO A 24 14.66 -9.02 -21.54
C PRO A 24 14.13 -10.39 -21.99
N GLU A 25 14.61 -10.85 -23.14
CA GLU A 25 14.19 -12.11 -23.75
C GLU A 25 14.34 -13.31 -22.81
N GLU A 26 15.40 -13.34 -22.00
CA GLU A 26 15.66 -14.37 -21.00
C GLU A 26 14.59 -14.45 -19.90
N HIS A 27 13.80 -13.38 -19.72
CA HIS A 27 12.72 -13.31 -18.74
C HIS A 27 11.34 -13.50 -19.38
N ASN A 28 11.25 -13.78 -20.68
CA ASN A 28 9.98 -13.99 -21.35
C ASN A 28 9.37 -15.37 -21.00
N LEU A 29 8.40 -15.35 -20.09
CA LEU A 29 7.73 -16.58 -19.61
C LEU A 29 6.77 -17.12 -20.67
N LYS A 30 6.60 -18.44 -20.68
CA LYS A 30 5.64 -19.13 -21.55
C LYS A 30 4.67 -19.96 -20.70
N VAL A 31 3.40 -19.82 -20.99
CA VAL A 31 2.33 -20.63 -20.41
C VAL A 31 2.14 -21.88 -21.27
N SER A 32 2.16 -23.06 -20.66
CA SER A 32 1.95 -24.33 -21.36
C SER A 32 0.59 -24.92 -21.00
N GLY A 33 -0.41 -24.72 -21.85
CA GLY A 33 -1.76 -25.27 -21.64
C GLY A 33 -2.69 -24.40 -20.77
N GLU A 34 -3.74 -25.01 -20.23
CA GLU A 34 -4.76 -24.35 -19.41
C GLU A 34 -4.36 -24.26 -17.93
N GLY A 35 -5.06 -23.42 -17.16
CA GLY A 35 -4.85 -23.24 -15.71
C GLY A 35 -4.17 -21.92 -15.32
N LEU A 36 -4.02 -21.72 -14.00
CA LEU A 36 -3.46 -20.50 -13.42
C LEU A 36 -2.02 -20.28 -13.89
N GLN A 37 -1.14 -21.22 -13.55
CA GLN A 37 0.29 -21.19 -13.85
C GLN A 37 0.92 -19.86 -13.45
N LEU A 38 0.66 -19.37 -12.23
CA LEU A 38 1.04 -18.03 -11.78
C LEU A 38 2.56 -17.79 -11.96
N ILE A 39 3.39 -18.80 -11.66
CA ILE A 39 4.83 -18.75 -11.87
C ILE A 39 5.27 -18.59 -13.35
N ASN A 40 4.38 -18.75 -14.32
CA ASN A 40 4.68 -18.65 -15.76
C ASN A 40 3.98 -17.46 -16.44
N ARG A 41 3.38 -16.54 -15.66
CA ARG A 41 2.66 -15.36 -16.17
C ARG A 41 3.54 -14.11 -16.15
N ASN A 42 3.82 -13.54 -17.32
CA ASN A 42 4.44 -12.23 -17.43
C ASN A 42 3.52 -11.13 -16.87
N GLU A 43 2.20 -11.32 -17.02
CA GLU A 43 1.14 -10.40 -16.64
C GLU A 43 1.28 -9.89 -15.20
N LEU A 44 1.71 -10.76 -14.27
CA LEU A 44 1.81 -10.44 -12.83
C LEU A 44 2.92 -9.42 -12.50
N ARG A 45 3.81 -9.10 -13.44
CA ARG A 45 4.84 -8.06 -13.28
C ARG A 45 4.30 -6.65 -13.52
N HIS A 46 3.26 -6.52 -14.34
CA HIS A 46 2.72 -5.23 -14.75
C HIS A 46 1.89 -4.50 -13.68
N PRO A 47 1.14 -5.16 -12.77
CA PRO A 47 0.49 -4.50 -11.64
C PRO A 47 1.44 -3.58 -10.85
N VAL A 48 2.58 -4.11 -10.41
CA VAL A 48 3.58 -3.32 -9.69
C VAL A 48 4.38 -2.40 -10.63
N GLY A 49 4.68 -2.85 -11.85
CA GLY A 49 5.44 -2.07 -12.83
C GLY A 49 4.72 -0.78 -13.27
N VAL A 50 3.44 -0.87 -13.60
CA VAL A 50 2.58 0.28 -13.96
C VAL A 50 2.43 1.22 -12.77
N VAL A 51 2.22 0.69 -11.55
CA VAL A 51 2.18 1.51 -10.33
C VAL A 51 3.46 2.33 -10.17
N ALA A 52 4.62 1.72 -10.35
CA ALA A 52 5.88 2.45 -10.28
C ALA A 52 6.05 3.47 -11.41
N ALA A 53 5.75 3.12 -12.66
CA ALA A 53 5.84 4.06 -13.77
C ALA A 53 4.93 5.29 -13.56
N ARG A 54 3.68 5.07 -13.16
CA ARG A 54 2.70 6.14 -12.88
C ARG A 54 2.98 6.88 -11.58
N SER A 55 3.86 6.37 -10.71
CA SER A 55 4.25 7.05 -9.47
C SER A 55 5.04 8.33 -9.72
N LEU A 56 5.75 8.45 -10.85
CA LEU A 56 6.59 9.60 -11.21
C LEU A 56 5.87 10.94 -11.10
N ARG A 57 4.57 10.97 -11.43
CA ARG A 57 3.70 12.16 -11.31
C ARG A 57 3.63 12.74 -9.89
N TYR A 58 3.84 11.91 -8.87
CA TYR A 58 3.62 12.26 -7.46
C TYR A 58 4.92 12.52 -6.71
N PHE A 59 6.08 12.41 -7.39
CA PHE A 59 7.38 12.65 -6.78
C PHE A 59 7.49 14.12 -6.39
N GLY A 60 7.48 14.37 -5.08
CA GLY A 60 7.45 15.71 -4.52
C GLY A 60 8.71 16.07 -3.76
N THR A 61 8.82 17.35 -3.44
CA THR A 61 9.94 17.90 -2.66
C THR A 61 9.49 18.64 -1.41
N ASN A 62 8.19 18.87 -1.29
CA ASN A 62 7.60 19.64 -0.20
C ASN A 62 7.35 18.83 1.08
N GLY A 63 7.46 17.51 1.02
CA GLY A 63 7.24 16.63 2.18
C GLY A 63 5.76 16.49 2.56
N GLU A 64 4.83 16.90 1.69
CA GLU A 64 3.42 16.95 2.00
C GLU A 64 2.68 15.65 1.64
N ASP A 65 1.81 15.19 2.54
CA ASP A 65 1.17 13.87 2.42
C ASP A 65 0.02 13.84 1.38
N PHE A 66 -0.40 14.97 0.80
CA PHE A 66 -1.50 14.94 -0.18
C PHE A 66 -1.15 14.14 -1.45
N ASN A 67 0.11 14.16 -1.88
CA ASN A 67 0.55 13.31 -2.99
C ASN A 67 0.59 11.82 -2.60
N ILE A 68 0.80 11.48 -1.32
CA ILE A 68 0.65 10.11 -0.80
C ILE A 68 -0.82 9.67 -0.87
N PHE A 69 -1.75 10.56 -0.51
CA PHE A 69 -3.19 10.30 -0.67
C PHE A 69 -3.56 10.05 -2.14
N ARG A 70 -3.10 10.92 -3.05
CA ARG A 70 -3.39 10.82 -4.50
C ARG A 70 -2.77 9.57 -5.14
N ILE A 71 -1.55 9.19 -4.78
CA ILE A 71 -0.91 8.00 -5.36
C ILE A 71 -1.60 6.72 -4.90
N ARG A 72 -2.08 6.65 -3.66
CA ARG A 72 -2.87 5.50 -3.17
C ARG A 72 -4.16 5.31 -3.97
N ASP A 73 -4.87 6.40 -4.25
CA ASP A 73 -6.03 6.39 -5.14
C ASP A 73 -5.68 5.90 -6.56
N MET A 74 -4.54 6.34 -7.10
CA MET A 74 -4.05 5.90 -8.41
C MET A 74 -3.76 4.40 -8.42
N VAL A 75 -3.11 3.87 -7.39
CA VAL A 75 -2.81 2.43 -7.26
C VAL A 75 -4.09 1.62 -7.29
N VAL A 76 -5.06 1.97 -6.44
CA VAL A 76 -6.33 1.26 -6.36
C VAL A 76 -7.01 1.25 -7.73
N TRP A 77 -7.05 2.38 -8.42
CA TRP A 77 -7.63 2.46 -9.76
C TRP A 77 -6.89 1.55 -10.75
N ARG A 78 -5.54 1.60 -10.81
CA ARG A 78 -4.74 0.87 -11.81
C ARG A 78 -4.81 -0.64 -11.59
N LEU A 79 -4.66 -1.09 -10.34
CA LEU A 79 -4.74 -2.51 -10.02
C LEU A 79 -6.08 -3.13 -10.42
N ARG A 80 -7.19 -2.43 -10.19
CA ARG A 80 -8.51 -2.93 -10.58
C ARG A 80 -8.62 -3.13 -12.09
N HIS A 81 -8.18 -2.17 -12.89
CA HIS A 81 -8.27 -2.28 -14.35
C HIS A 81 -7.35 -3.39 -14.87
N ILE A 82 -6.12 -3.46 -14.35
CA ILE A 82 -5.16 -4.50 -14.71
C ILE A 82 -5.71 -5.89 -14.34
N TYR A 83 -6.12 -6.11 -13.11
CA TYR A 83 -6.59 -7.44 -12.68
C TYR A 83 -7.90 -7.87 -13.34
N ASN A 84 -8.81 -6.93 -13.65
CA ASN A 84 -10.02 -7.23 -14.41
C ASN A 84 -9.77 -7.48 -15.89
N SER A 85 -8.64 -7.03 -16.44
CA SER A 85 -8.25 -7.34 -17.81
C SER A 85 -7.77 -8.79 -18.00
N PHE A 86 -7.37 -9.47 -16.92
CA PHE A 86 -6.89 -10.83 -16.97
C PHE A 86 -8.06 -11.80 -17.11
N ASN A 87 -8.13 -12.46 -18.26
CA ASN A 87 -9.24 -13.35 -18.63
C ASN A 87 -9.02 -14.81 -18.24
N TRP A 88 -7.87 -15.15 -17.65
CA TRP A 88 -7.45 -16.52 -17.33
C TRP A 88 -7.62 -16.88 -15.84
N TRP A 89 -8.16 -15.99 -15.01
CA TRP A 89 -8.34 -16.21 -13.57
C TRP A 89 -9.60 -15.58 -12.97
N ASN A 90 -9.93 -16.05 -11.76
CA ASN A 90 -10.77 -15.38 -10.78
C ASN A 90 -9.94 -15.16 -9.53
N ALA A 91 -9.63 -13.92 -9.19
CA ALA A 91 -8.74 -13.63 -8.07
C ALA A 91 -9.45 -12.91 -6.94
N TYR A 92 -9.07 -13.22 -5.71
CA TYR A 92 -9.70 -12.68 -4.52
C TYR A 92 -8.67 -12.03 -3.60
N VAL A 93 -8.97 -10.82 -3.14
CA VAL A 93 -8.16 -10.18 -2.11
C VAL A 93 -8.38 -10.90 -0.79
N VAL A 94 -7.35 -11.55 -0.24
CA VAL A 94 -7.47 -12.27 1.06
C VAL A 94 -6.91 -11.49 2.23
N ASN A 95 -6.12 -10.46 1.96
CA ASN A 95 -5.67 -9.48 2.93
C ASN A 95 -5.18 -8.23 2.18
N ALA A 96 -5.38 -7.04 2.75
CA ALA A 96 -4.91 -5.77 2.19
C ALA A 96 -4.84 -4.73 3.30
N GLU A 97 -4.07 -3.65 3.10
CA GLU A 97 -3.96 -2.54 4.07
C GLU A 97 -5.16 -1.57 4.08
N GLY A 98 -6.28 -1.93 3.43
CA GLY A 98 -7.30 -0.97 3.04
C GLY A 98 -8.26 -0.48 4.12
N GLU A 99 -8.34 -1.13 5.29
CA GLU A 99 -9.15 -0.63 6.40
C GLU A 99 -8.32 0.27 7.34
N ARG A 100 -7.04 -0.06 7.54
CA ARG A 100 -6.09 0.70 8.34
C ARG A 100 -5.48 1.88 7.60
N LYS A 101 -5.35 1.80 6.27
CA LYS A 101 -4.86 2.87 5.41
C LYS A 101 -5.93 3.25 4.38
N TYR A 102 -5.85 4.45 3.82
CA TYR A 102 -6.81 4.90 2.82
C TYR A 102 -6.65 4.13 1.50
N MET A 103 -7.40 3.03 1.35
CA MET A 103 -7.62 2.31 0.09
C MET A 103 -9.11 1.93 0.00
N PRO A 104 -9.96 2.80 -0.56
CA PRO A 104 -11.42 2.60 -0.56
C PRO A 104 -11.89 1.39 -1.39
N MET A 105 -10.99 0.78 -2.15
CA MET A 105 -11.20 -0.48 -2.88
C MET A 105 -9.94 -1.34 -2.77
N LEU A 106 -9.95 -2.57 -3.28
CA LEU A 106 -9.07 -3.68 -2.87
C LEU A 106 -9.41 -4.16 -1.46
N TYR A 107 -10.70 -4.18 -1.12
CA TYR A 107 -11.18 -4.65 0.18
C TYR A 107 -11.07 -6.18 0.27
N ILE A 108 -10.98 -6.70 1.50
CA ILE A 108 -10.84 -8.13 1.74
C ILE A 108 -12.11 -8.85 1.27
N GLY A 109 -11.95 -9.85 0.40
CA GLY A 109 -13.02 -10.56 -0.30
C GLY A 109 -13.35 -10.00 -1.67
N GLU A 110 -12.78 -8.86 -2.08
CA GLU A 110 -12.98 -8.32 -3.42
C GLU A 110 -12.49 -9.30 -4.49
N LYS A 111 -13.29 -9.45 -5.56
CA LYS A 111 -13.04 -10.34 -6.68
C LYS A 111 -12.63 -9.58 -7.94
N PHE A 112 -11.61 -10.08 -8.64
CA PHE A 112 -11.14 -9.61 -9.94
C PHE A 112 -11.10 -10.73 -10.98
N GLY A 113 -10.99 -10.34 -12.25
CA GLY A 113 -10.83 -11.23 -13.39
C GLY A 113 -12.12 -11.43 -14.17
N THR A 114 -12.29 -12.60 -14.79
CA THR A 114 -13.40 -12.86 -15.72
C THR A 114 -14.70 -13.26 -15.02
N VAL A 115 -15.84 -13.01 -15.67
CA VAL A 115 -17.16 -13.49 -15.22
C VAL A 115 -17.38 -14.99 -15.51
N THR A 116 -16.53 -15.62 -16.31
CA THR A 116 -16.65 -17.04 -16.68
C THR A 116 -16.24 -17.97 -15.54
N ARG A 117 -17.04 -19.02 -15.28
CA ARG A 117 -16.85 -19.92 -14.13
C ARG A 117 -15.73 -20.96 -14.28
N ASN A 118 -15.24 -21.22 -15.48
CA ASN A 118 -14.26 -22.29 -15.76
C ASN A 118 -12.81 -21.79 -15.84
N VAL A 119 -12.42 -20.88 -14.96
CA VAL A 119 -11.02 -20.43 -14.84
C VAL A 119 -10.50 -20.70 -13.43
N GLY A 120 -9.19 -20.81 -13.29
CA GLY A 120 -8.58 -21.06 -11.99
C GLY A 120 -8.80 -19.90 -11.00
N GLU A 121 -8.83 -20.23 -9.71
CA GLU A 121 -9.00 -19.25 -8.65
C GLU A 121 -7.68 -18.94 -7.93
N ALA A 122 -7.43 -17.66 -7.66
CA ALA A 122 -6.21 -17.19 -7.01
C ALA A 122 -6.51 -16.30 -5.81
N ASP A 123 -5.57 -16.25 -4.88
CA ASP A 123 -5.53 -15.27 -3.79
C ASP A 123 -4.54 -14.16 -4.13
N ILE A 124 -4.89 -12.92 -3.76
CA ILE A 124 -4.04 -11.74 -3.87
C ILE A 124 -3.89 -11.11 -2.49
N VAL A 125 -2.67 -10.71 -2.16
CA VAL A 125 -2.36 -9.81 -1.04
C VAL A 125 -1.60 -8.61 -1.57
N PRO A 126 -2.27 -7.49 -1.86
CA PRO A 126 -1.58 -6.23 -2.11
C PRO A 126 -1.16 -5.61 -0.77
N SER A 127 0.14 -5.34 -0.62
CA SER A 127 0.62 -4.41 0.41
C SER A 127 0.76 -3.06 -0.24
N ALA A 128 0.34 -1.99 0.44
CA ALA A 128 0.50 -0.66 -0.09
C ALA A 128 1.99 -0.29 -0.10
N PHE A 129 2.30 0.96 -0.44
CA PHE A 129 3.67 1.43 -0.48
C PHE A 129 4.41 1.19 0.85
N GLU A 130 5.54 0.51 0.78
CA GLU A 130 6.54 0.55 1.83
C GLU A 130 7.24 1.91 1.73
N ASN A 131 7.18 2.70 2.80
CA ASN A 131 7.84 4.00 2.91
C ASN A 131 7.41 5.02 1.81
N ASP A 132 6.09 5.17 1.58
CA ASP A 132 5.52 6.17 0.65
C ASP A 132 5.98 7.61 0.90
N ARG A 133 6.30 7.97 2.15
CA ARG A 133 6.89 9.28 2.48
C ARG A 133 8.12 9.62 1.66
N CYS A 134 8.87 8.61 1.22
CA CYS A 134 10.04 8.81 0.38
C CYS A 134 9.73 9.30 -1.04
N ILE A 135 8.47 9.22 -1.47
CA ILE A 135 7.98 9.73 -2.75
C ILE A 135 7.84 11.26 -2.69
N VAL A 136 7.36 11.81 -1.57
CA VAL A 136 7.09 13.26 -1.42
C VAL A 136 8.21 14.02 -0.72
N ASN A 137 9.18 13.31 -0.13
CA ASN A 137 10.31 13.88 0.57
C ASN A 137 11.64 13.41 -0.02
N LYS A 138 12.42 14.35 -0.59
CA LYS A 138 13.75 14.09 -1.16
C LYS A 138 14.75 13.60 -0.11
N GLU A 139 14.69 14.12 1.11
CA GLU A 139 15.62 13.78 2.20
C GLU A 139 15.33 12.42 2.86
N CYS A 140 14.14 11.86 2.60
CA CYS A 140 13.77 10.54 3.11
C CYS A 140 14.73 9.46 2.62
N ARG A 141 15.23 8.68 3.59
CA ARG A 141 16.11 7.51 3.40
C ARG A 141 15.29 6.22 3.46
N GLY A 142 15.81 5.15 2.86
CA GLY A 142 15.21 3.80 2.91
C GLY A 142 14.46 3.37 1.65
N GLY A 143 14.21 4.29 0.71
CA GLY A 143 13.57 3.99 -0.58
C GLY A 143 12.05 3.89 -0.49
N ALA A 144 11.41 3.45 -1.56
CA ALA A 144 9.98 3.22 -1.62
C ALA A 144 9.70 2.07 -2.60
N ILE A 145 8.84 1.13 -2.20
CA ILE A 145 8.43 0.00 -3.06
C ILE A 145 6.93 -0.20 -3.00
N PHE A 146 6.40 -0.95 -3.97
CA PHE A 146 5.02 -1.43 -3.97
C PHE A 146 5.03 -2.93 -4.25
N ALA A 147 4.35 -3.72 -3.42
CA ALA A 147 4.48 -5.19 -3.41
C ALA A 147 3.13 -5.90 -3.44
N VAL A 148 3.09 -7.03 -4.15
CA VAL A 148 1.91 -7.91 -4.21
C VAL A 148 2.34 -9.36 -4.15
N GLY A 149 1.62 -10.15 -3.36
CA GLY A 149 1.71 -11.60 -3.30
C GLY A 149 0.52 -12.27 -3.99
N TYR A 150 0.79 -13.38 -4.68
CA TYR A 150 -0.21 -14.20 -5.36
C TYR A 150 0.00 -15.67 -5.00
N SER A 151 -1.09 -16.43 -4.98
CA SER A 151 -1.08 -17.88 -4.87
C SER A 151 -2.34 -18.47 -5.49
N GLU A 152 -2.38 -19.77 -5.76
CA GLU A 152 -3.64 -20.47 -5.91
C GLU A 152 -4.57 -20.27 -4.71
N ARG A 153 -5.88 -20.39 -4.93
CA ARG A 153 -6.92 -20.19 -3.92
C ARG A 153 -6.68 -21.02 -2.66
N GLY A 154 -6.68 -20.36 -1.50
CA GLY A 154 -6.39 -20.94 -0.19
C GLY A 154 -4.90 -21.08 0.12
N GLY A 155 -4.02 -20.63 -0.77
CA GLY A 155 -2.57 -20.68 -0.61
C GLY A 155 -2.00 -19.56 0.28
N LEU A 156 -2.71 -18.45 0.42
CA LEU A 156 -2.34 -17.32 1.31
C LEU A 156 -3.33 -17.20 2.48
N PHE A 157 -2.84 -16.67 3.60
CA PHE A 157 -3.65 -16.52 4.82
C PHE A 157 -4.70 -15.43 4.69
N ASN A 158 -5.96 -15.87 4.62
CA ASN A 158 -7.12 -15.00 4.68
C ASN A 158 -7.34 -14.48 6.10
N SER A 159 -7.22 -13.16 6.28
CA SER A 159 -7.23 -12.54 7.60
C SER A 159 -7.76 -11.11 7.53
N PRO A 160 -8.21 -10.52 8.66
CA PRO A 160 -8.59 -9.12 8.69
C PRO A 160 -7.35 -8.20 8.60
N ASP A 161 -7.58 -6.94 8.26
CA ASP A 161 -6.53 -5.92 8.24
C ASP A 161 -6.19 -5.46 9.67
N MET A 162 -5.39 -6.27 10.37
CA MET A 162 -4.96 -6.01 11.75
C MET A 162 -3.43 -5.89 11.85
N TYR A 163 -2.97 -5.52 13.04
CA TYR A 163 -1.56 -5.58 13.40
C TYR A 163 -1.22 -6.92 14.05
N GLY A 164 0.04 -7.32 13.93
CA GLY A 164 0.59 -8.48 14.62
C GLY A 164 2.03 -8.26 15.07
N ALA A 165 2.41 -8.92 16.16
CA ALA A 165 3.81 -9.06 16.52
C ALA A 165 4.43 -10.12 15.62
N LYS A 166 5.58 -9.81 14.99
CA LYS A 166 6.32 -10.74 14.12
C LYS A 166 7.76 -10.90 14.59
N THR A 167 8.32 -12.09 14.39
CA THR A 167 9.75 -12.37 14.43
C THR A 167 10.14 -13.11 13.17
N ILE A 168 11.16 -12.62 12.46
CA ILE A 168 11.66 -13.22 11.22
C ILE A 168 13.16 -13.42 11.36
N VAL A 169 13.64 -14.63 11.08
CA VAL A 169 15.06 -14.98 11.09
C VAL A 169 15.45 -15.72 9.81
N GLY A 170 16.71 -15.57 9.41
CA GLY A 170 17.27 -16.24 8.24
C GLY A 170 17.72 -17.67 8.55
N ASN A 171 18.25 -18.37 7.55
CA ASN A 171 18.71 -19.76 7.71
C ASN A 171 19.74 -19.93 8.83
N LYS A 172 20.54 -18.90 9.14
CA LYS A 172 21.52 -18.89 10.24
C LYS A 172 20.92 -19.23 11.61
N HIS A 173 19.68 -18.82 11.88
CA HIS A 173 19.02 -19.01 13.18
C HIS A 173 17.74 -19.85 13.08
N LYS A 174 17.54 -20.54 11.96
CA LYS A 174 16.39 -21.42 11.75
C LYS A 174 16.40 -22.56 12.77
N GLY A 175 15.27 -22.82 13.42
CA GLY A 175 15.19 -23.83 14.49
C GLY A 175 15.80 -23.42 15.82
N ALA A 176 16.25 -22.16 15.99
CA ALA A 176 16.69 -21.65 17.29
C ALA A 176 15.54 -21.50 18.32
N GLY A 177 14.28 -21.60 17.88
CA GLY A 177 13.10 -21.44 18.75
C GLY A 177 12.73 -19.97 19.04
N VAL A 178 13.16 -19.06 18.16
CA VAL A 178 12.77 -17.64 18.21
C VAL A 178 11.25 -17.52 18.03
N SER A 179 10.61 -16.75 18.89
CA SER A 179 9.15 -16.60 18.86
C SER A 179 8.69 -15.27 19.44
N VAL A 180 7.57 -14.78 18.92
CA VAL A 180 6.86 -13.57 19.36
C VAL A 180 6.32 -13.68 20.79
N VAL A 181 6.22 -14.89 21.35
CA VAL A 181 5.81 -15.13 22.75
C VAL A 181 6.94 -15.00 23.76
N HIS A 182 8.16 -14.87 23.27
CA HIS A 182 9.32 -14.65 24.11
C HIS A 182 9.67 -13.16 24.15
N GLY A 183 10.05 -12.67 25.34
CA GLY A 183 10.72 -11.38 25.43
C GLY A 183 12.03 -11.37 24.64
N ILE A 184 12.44 -10.20 24.15
CA ILE A 184 13.61 -10.06 23.27
C ILE A 184 14.89 -10.64 23.88
N THR A 185 15.11 -10.49 25.18
CA THR A 185 16.26 -11.08 25.90
C THR A 185 16.34 -12.59 25.73
N LYS A 186 15.20 -13.30 25.78
CA LYS A 186 15.16 -14.76 25.58
C LYS A 186 15.42 -15.12 24.13
N ASN A 187 14.81 -14.41 23.17
CA ASN A 187 15.05 -14.65 21.75
C ASN A 187 16.52 -14.47 21.38
N LEU A 188 17.16 -13.39 21.83
CA LEU A 188 18.59 -13.15 21.55
C LEU A 188 19.51 -14.17 22.21
N ARG A 189 19.17 -14.63 23.42
CA ARG A 189 19.88 -15.76 24.05
C ARG A 189 19.77 -17.04 23.22
N LEU A 190 18.56 -17.40 22.79
CA LEU A 190 18.32 -18.60 21.97
C LEU A 190 19.11 -18.55 20.65
N MET A 191 19.13 -17.39 19.98
CA MET A 191 19.92 -17.17 18.76
C MET A 191 21.43 -17.31 19.02
N ALA A 192 21.92 -16.71 20.10
CA ALA A 192 23.33 -16.79 20.48
C ALA A 192 23.75 -18.23 20.81
N GLU A 193 22.97 -18.94 21.62
CA GLU A 193 23.21 -20.35 21.97
C GLU A 193 23.19 -21.24 20.72
N HIS A 194 22.23 -21.04 19.82
CA HIS A 194 22.15 -21.75 18.55
C HIS A 194 23.41 -21.52 17.71
N THR A 195 23.82 -20.26 17.55
CA THR A 195 25.01 -19.90 16.77
C THR A 195 26.29 -20.47 17.37
N LEU A 196 26.46 -20.40 18.68
CA LEU A 196 27.63 -20.96 19.38
C LEU A 196 27.68 -22.49 19.22
N LYS A 197 26.54 -23.18 19.34
CA LYS A 197 26.44 -24.62 19.13
C LYS A 197 26.83 -25.01 17.71
N THR A 198 26.32 -24.31 16.69
CA THR A 198 26.67 -24.55 15.28
C THR A 198 28.14 -24.28 15.00
N LYS A 199 28.76 -23.31 15.68
CA LYS A 199 30.20 -23.02 15.59
C LYS A 199 31.08 -23.95 16.45
N GLY A 200 30.50 -24.88 17.23
CA GLY A 200 31.25 -25.72 18.18
C GLY A 200 31.95 -24.94 19.30
N LYS A 201 31.47 -23.73 19.63
CA LYS A 201 32.05 -22.86 20.65
C LYS A 201 31.44 -23.13 22.02
N GLN A 202 32.22 -22.87 23.08
CA GLN A 202 31.74 -22.98 24.46
C GLN A 202 30.59 -22.00 24.71
N ILE A 203 29.51 -22.52 25.30
CA ILE A 203 28.37 -21.71 25.74
C ILE A 203 28.63 -21.28 27.19
N SER A 204 28.88 -19.99 27.37
CA SER A 204 29.04 -19.35 28.68
C SER A 204 28.32 -17.99 28.67
N PRO A 205 28.02 -17.39 29.84
CA PRO A 205 27.38 -16.08 29.89
C PRO A 205 28.14 -15.00 29.11
N GLN A 206 29.48 -15.08 29.07
CA GLN A 206 30.31 -14.13 28.33
C GLN A 206 30.20 -14.37 26.82
N THR A 207 30.33 -15.61 26.34
CA THR A 207 30.24 -15.90 24.90
C THR A 207 28.84 -15.64 24.33
N ILE A 208 27.79 -15.83 25.13
CA ILE A 208 26.43 -15.43 24.77
C ILE A 208 26.34 -13.92 24.59
N ARG A 209 26.87 -13.13 25.54
CA ARG A 209 26.87 -11.65 25.43
C ARG A 209 27.63 -11.18 24.21
N ASP A 210 28.77 -11.80 23.91
CA ASP A 210 29.58 -11.43 22.75
C ASP A 210 28.85 -11.74 21.44
N GLU A 211 28.17 -12.90 21.31
CA GLU A 211 27.37 -13.20 20.12
C GLU A 211 26.11 -12.30 20.01
N ILE A 212 25.51 -11.89 21.13
CA ILE A 212 24.40 -10.91 21.12
C ILE A 212 24.87 -9.56 20.56
N LYS A 213 26.08 -9.09 20.88
CA LYS A 213 26.62 -7.81 20.36
C LYS A 213 26.82 -7.82 18.84
N GLU A 214 27.06 -8.98 18.26
CA GLU A 214 27.19 -9.15 16.81
C GLU A 214 25.83 -9.31 16.10
N THR A 215 24.74 -9.46 16.85
CA THR A 215 23.41 -9.69 16.29
C THR A 215 22.82 -8.39 15.73
N LYS A 216 22.46 -8.38 14.45
CA LYS A 216 21.81 -7.25 13.77
C LYS A 216 20.29 -7.39 13.77
N ILE A 217 19.60 -6.38 14.30
CA ILE A 217 18.15 -6.42 14.53
C ILE A 217 17.47 -5.23 13.87
N VAL A 218 16.46 -5.49 13.05
CA VAL A 218 15.60 -4.46 12.45
C VAL A 218 14.30 -4.33 13.24
N VAL A 219 13.94 -3.08 13.57
CA VAL A 219 12.70 -2.72 14.28
C VAL A 219 12.10 -1.44 13.68
N LEU A 220 10.77 -1.40 13.51
CA LEU A 220 10.08 -0.16 13.14
C LEU A 220 10.24 0.91 14.22
N ASN A 221 10.62 2.13 13.84
CA ASN A 221 10.71 3.26 14.74
C ASN A 221 9.33 3.84 15.03
N ARG A 222 8.73 3.37 16.12
CA ARG A 222 7.39 3.74 16.57
C ARG A 222 7.35 3.88 18.08
N PRO A 223 6.49 4.77 18.63
CA PRO A 223 6.32 4.90 20.08
C PRO A 223 6.04 3.56 20.78
N ARG A 224 5.21 2.70 20.18
CA ARG A 224 4.91 1.35 20.68
C ARG A 224 6.12 0.41 20.81
N HIS A 225 7.27 0.74 20.22
CA HIS A 225 8.50 -0.06 20.27
C HIS A 225 9.58 0.52 21.18
N GLU A 226 9.35 1.63 21.89
CA GLU A 226 10.37 2.29 22.71
C GLU A 226 11.01 1.35 23.74
N LYS A 227 10.20 0.60 24.51
CA LYS A 227 10.70 -0.44 25.43
C LYS A 227 11.51 -1.52 24.74
N LEU A 228 11.06 -2.03 23.59
CA LEU A 228 11.75 -3.05 22.82
C LEU A 228 13.13 -2.53 22.37
N ILE A 229 13.16 -1.33 21.79
CA ILE A 229 14.37 -0.64 21.34
C ILE A 229 15.33 -0.43 22.52
N LYS A 230 14.83 0.06 23.66
CA LYS A 230 15.63 0.25 24.87
C LYS A 230 16.26 -1.05 25.33
N THR A 231 15.50 -2.13 25.46
CA THR A 231 16.03 -3.43 25.89
C THR A 231 17.06 -3.98 24.89
N ILE A 232 16.86 -3.81 23.58
CA ILE A 232 17.85 -4.22 22.57
C ILE A 232 19.17 -3.46 22.75
N LYS A 233 19.11 -2.13 22.94
CA LYS A 233 20.29 -1.30 23.18
C LYS A 233 21.02 -1.68 24.47
N GLU A 234 20.29 -1.95 25.55
CA GLU A 234 20.85 -2.40 26.84
C GLU A 234 21.56 -3.76 26.74
N LEU A 235 21.07 -4.66 25.87
CA LEU A 235 21.71 -5.95 25.59
C LEU A 235 22.94 -5.83 24.69
N GLY A 236 23.14 -4.68 24.03
CA GLY A 236 24.30 -4.38 23.19
C GLY A 236 24.23 -4.89 21.75
N ALA A 237 23.08 -5.39 21.30
CA ALA A 237 22.89 -5.82 19.90
C ALA A 237 22.85 -4.63 18.93
N GLN A 238 23.17 -4.87 17.66
CA GLN A 238 23.21 -3.85 16.61
C GLN A 238 21.80 -3.54 16.11
N LEU A 239 21.23 -2.44 16.59
CA LEU A 239 19.87 -2.01 16.22
C LEU A 239 19.85 -1.16 14.94
N ILE A 240 18.99 -1.55 14.00
CA ILE A 240 18.67 -0.80 12.78
C ILE A 240 17.20 -0.37 12.84
N LEU A 241 16.98 0.94 12.84
CA LEU A 241 15.64 1.52 12.88
C LEU A 241 15.17 1.87 11.48
N VAL A 242 14.01 1.35 11.11
CA VAL A 242 13.31 1.64 9.85
C VAL A 242 12.04 2.43 10.16
N GLN A 243 11.69 3.40 9.31
CA GLN A 243 10.51 4.24 9.57
C GLN A 243 9.23 3.49 9.24
N ASP A 244 9.04 3.14 7.96
CA ASP A 244 7.78 2.61 7.46
C ASP A 244 7.93 1.27 6.73
N ASP A 245 9.15 0.72 6.62
CA ASP A 245 9.46 -0.48 5.85
C ASP A 245 9.86 -1.66 6.74
N ASP A 246 8.93 -2.59 6.97
CA ASP A 246 9.20 -3.83 7.69
C ASP A 246 9.02 -5.10 6.83
N LEU A 247 8.89 -4.91 5.51
CA LEU A 247 8.81 -5.95 4.51
C LEU A 247 10.16 -6.19 3.85
N THR A 248 10.77 -5.18 3.22
CA THR A 248 11.97 -5.39 2.39
C THR A 248 13.22 -5.81 3.16
N PRO A 249 13.41 -5.46 4.46
CA PRO A 249 14.49 -6.02 5.26
C PRO A 249 14.48 -7.56 5.32
N THR A 250 13.34 -8.21 5.04
CA THR A 250 13.24 -9.67 4.94
C THR A 250 14.22 -10.22 3.90
N LEU A 251 14.49 -9.48 2.82
CA LEU A 251 15.47 -9.86 1.80
C LEU A 251 16.90 -9.89 2.37
N ALA A 252 17.24 -8.95 3.25
CA ALA A 252 18.54 -8.93 3.93
C ALA A 252 18.66 -10.06 4.97
N VAL A 253 17.54 -10.44 5.60
CA VAL A 253 17.49 -11.60 6.50
C VAL A 253 17.80 -12.90 5.76
N VAL A 254 17.21 -13.13 4.58
CA VAL A 254 17.48 -14.35 3.81
C VAL A 254 18.89 -14.38 3.21
N ARG A 255 19.49 -13.22 2.93
CA ARG A 255 20.91 -13.08 2.54
C ARG A 255 21.89 -13.22 3.71
N GLY A 256 21.41 -13.24 4.96
CA GLY A 256 22.25 -13.34 6.16
C GLY A 256 22.93 -12.03 6.57
N GLU A 257 22.50 -10.89 6.03
CA GLU A 257 23.00 -9.55 6.38
C GLU A 257 22.39 -9.03 7.69
N ILE A 258 21.16 -9.46 7.99
CA ILE A 258 20.39 -9.16 9.20
C ILE A 258 20.01 -10.46 9.89
N ASP A 259 20.08 -10.49 11.22
CA ASP A 259 19.81 -11.70 11.99
C ASP A 259 18.33 -11.82 12.42
N LEU A 260 17.68 -10.69 12.71
CA LEU A 260 16.31 -10.67 13.23
C LEU A 260 15.54 -9.42 12.77
N ILE A 261 14.31 -9.62 12.29
CA ILE A 261 13.28 -8.56 12.27
C ILE A 261 12.31 -8.86 13.40
N THR A 262 12.00 -7.89 14.25
CA THR A 262 11.07 -8.08 15.37
C THR A 262 10.28 -6.82 15.71
N GLY A 263 9.06 -7.01 16.20
CA GLY A 263 8.17 -5.92 16.61
C GLY A 263 6.75 -6.10 16.06
N VAL A 264 5.97 -5.03 16.14
CA VAL A 264 4.56 -4.95 15.73
C VAL A 264 4.42 -4.20 14.40
N GLY A 265 3.93 -4.92 13.40
CA GLY A 265 3.69 -4.45 12.03
C GLY A 265 2.33 -4.91 11.51
N GLY A 266 2.00 -4.56 10.26
CA GLY A 266 0.77 -5.01 9.63
C GLY A 266 0.82 -6.48 9.22
N ILE A 267 -0.35 -7.12 9.16
CA ILE A 267 -0.48 -8.49 8.66
C ILE A 267 -0.25 -8.60 7.13
N PRO A 268 -0.67 -7.67 6.25
CA PRO A 268 -0.36 -7.75 4.83
C PRO A 268 1.14 -7.89 4.56
N GLU A 269 1.94 -7.03 5.18
CA GLU A 269 3.41 -7.03 5.10
C GLU A 269 3.98 -8.35 5.66
N ALA A 270 3.38 -8.89 6.72
CA ALA A 270 3.77 -10.17 7.31
C ALA A 270 3.49 -11.37 6.37
N ILE A 271 2.37 -11.39 5.64
CA ILE A 271 2.07 -12.44 4.66
C ILE A 271 3.07 -12.37 3.50
N LEU A 272 3.41 -11.16 3.02
CA LEU A 272 4.42 -10.99 1.99
C LEU A 272 5.82 -11.43 2.45
N SER A 273 6.21 -11.07 3.68
CA SER A 273 7.43 -11.61 4.30
C SER A 273 7.40 -13.14 4.39
N ALA A 274 6.25 -13.75 4.68
CA ALA A 274 6.12 -15.20 4.72
C ALA A 274 6.37 -15.86 3.35
N ILE A 275 5.87 -15.27 2.25
CA ILE A 275 6.19 -15.75 0.88
C ILE A 275 7.71 -15.71 0.64
N ILE A 276 8.37 -14.62 1.03
CA ILE A 276 9.84 -14.48 0.90
C ILE A 276 10.54 -15.60 1.70
N ILE A 277 10.13 -15.83 2.95
CA ILE A 277 10.74 -16.84 3.83
C ILE A 277 10.49 -18.27 3.34
N GLU A 278 9.29 -18.60 2.86
CA GLU A 278 8.99 -19.94 2.35
C GLU A 278 9.73 -20.23 1.04
N LYS A 279 9.96 -19.23 0.19
CA LYS A 279 10.70 -19.43 -1.07
C LYS A 279 12.22 -19.34 -0.87
N LEU A 280 12.73 -18.41 -0.08
CA LEU A 280 14.18 -18.14 0.01
C LEU A 280 14.83 -18.70 1.29
N GLY A 281 14.03 -19.19 2.24
CA GLY A 281 14.48 -19.81 3.48
C GLY A 281 14.44 -18.89 4.70
N GLY A 282 14.61 -19.49 5.88
CA GLY A 282 14.44 -18.84 7.18
C GLY A 282 13.30 -19.45 8.01
N GLU A 283 12.86 -18.69 9.01
CA GLU A 283 11.71 -19.00 9.85
C GLU A 283 11.01 -17.71 10.28
N MET A 284 9.69 -17.74 10.31
CA MET A 284 8.86 -16.62 10.78
C MET A 284 7.83 -17.11 11.80
N ARG A 285 7.58 -16.27 12.81
CA ARG A 285 6.45 -16.41 13.74
C ARG A 285 5.66 -15.10 13.79
N LEU A 286 4.35 -15.18 13.76
CA LEU A 286 3.42 -14.06 13.84
C LEU A 286 2.35 -14.34 14.90
N ARG A 287 1.91 -13.30 15.59
CA ARG A 287 0.70 -13.33 16.41
C ARG A 287 -0.12 -12.07 16.22
N ILE A 288 -1.41 -12.25 15.97
CA ILE A 288 -2.37 -11.14 15.83
C ILE A 288 -2.56 -10.47 17.20
N LEU A 289 -2.63 -9.14 17.21
CA LEU A 289 -2.78 -8.35 18.43
C LEU A 289 -4.08 -7.54 18.44
N PRO A 290 -4.71 -7.35 19.61
CA PRO A 290 -5.78 -6.37 19.79
C PRO A 290 -5.28 -4.94 19.54
N ALA A 291 -6.13 -4.08 18.98
CA ALA A 291 -5.78 -2.70 18.66
C ALA A 291 -5.26 -1.90 19.87
N ASP A 292 -5.90 -2.03 21.04
CA ASP A 292 -5.47 -1.32 22.25
C ASP A 292 -4.07 -1.76 22.72
N VAL A 293 -3.71 -3.03 22.51
CA VAL A 293 -2.38 -3.57 22.85
C VAL A 293 -1.31 -3.05 21.89
N VAL A 294 -1.67 -2.85 20.62
CA VAL A 294 -0.78 -2.31 19.59
C VAL A 294 -0.42 -0.85 19.87
N LEU A 295 -1.39 -0.07 20.37
CA LEU A 295 -1.25 1.36 20.60
C LEU A 295 -0.61 1.69 21.96
N ASP A 296 -0.73 0.82 22.97
CA ASP A 296 -0.21 1.05 24.31
C ASP A 296 1.05 0.23 24.61
N GLU A 297 2.19 0.92 24.70
CA GLU A 297 3.49 0.36 25.06
C GLU A 297 3.47 -0.42 26.40
N LYS A 298 2.69 0.04 27.39
CA LYS A 298 2.59 -0.62 28.70
C LYS A 298 1.86 -1.95 28.58
N LEU A 299 0.90 -2.05 27.65
CA LEU A 299 0.15 -3.27 27.42
C LEU A 299 0.95 -4.28 26.58
N LEU A 300 1.75 -3.82 25.62
CA LEU A 300 2.49 -4.69 24.70
C LEU A 300 3.42 -5.68 25.42
N GLY A 301 3.98 -5.29 26.57
CA GLY A 301 4.92 -6.10 27.34
C GLY A 301 4.32 -7.24 28.18
N LYS A 302 2.99 -7.45 28.18
CA LYS A 302 2.33 -8.47 29.02
C LYS A 302 1.65 -9.54 28.15
N LEU A 303 1.94 -10.82 28.43
CA LEU A 303 1.40 -11.96 27.67
C LEU A 303 -0.12 -12.12 27.78
N GLU A 304 -0.70 -11.78 28.95
CA GLU A 304 -2.15 -11.94 29.19
C GLU A 304 -3.01 -10.95 28.40
N ASN A 305 -2.42 -9.82 28.00
CA ASN A 305 -3.12 -8.76 27.27
C ASN A 305 -3.55 -9.18 25.87
N TRP A 306 -3.04 -10.30 25.37
CA TRP A 306 -3.41 -10.86 24.08
C TRP A 306 -4.87 -11.38 24.01
N ASN A 307 -5.59 -11.36 25.13
CA ASN A 307 -7.02 -11.68 25.21
C ASN A 307 -7.93 -10.42 25.26
N LEU A 308 -7.38 -9.22 25.05
CA LEU A 308 -8.09 -7.95 25.19
C LEU A 308 -8.79 -7.47 23.89
N PHE A 309 -9.15 -8.37 22.98
CA PHE A 309 -9.93 -8.00 21.79
C PHE A 309 -11.29 -7.44 22.20
N LYS A 310 -11.65 -6.27 21.65
CA LYS A 310 -12.99 -5.69 21.79
C LYS A 310 -14.02 -6.55 21.07
N LYS A 311 -15.31 -6.41 21.41
CA LYS A 311 -16.37 -7.22 20.78
C LYS A 311 -16.41 -7.09 19.26
N ASN A 312 -16.24 -5.89 18.71
CA ASN A 312 -16.17 -5.68 17.25
C ASN A 312 -14.97 -6.41 16.61
N GLU A 313 -13.79 -6.37 17.24
CA GLU A 313 -12.62 -7.12 16.78
C GLU A 313 -12.87 -8.63 16.83
N ILE A 314 -13.52 -9.14 17.89
CA ILE A 314 -13.91 -10.54 18.00
C ILE A 314 -14.87 -10.93 16.86
N ASP A 315 -15.87 -10.09 16.55
CA ASP A 315 -16.82 -10.35 15.48
C ASP A 315 -16.15 -10.36 14.10
N ILE A 316 -15.19 -9.46 13.87
CA ILE A 316 -14.34 -9.47 12.68
C ILE A 316 -13.55 -10.78 12.61
N LEU A 317 -12.81 -11.14 13.67
CA LEU A 317 -11.99 -12.36 13.71
C LEU A 317 -12.82 -13.64 13.46
N LYS A 318 -14.04 -13.71 13.97
CA LYS A 318 -14.97 -14.82 13.72
C LYS A 318 -15.26 -15.02 12.23
N ASN A 319 -15.39 -13.94 11.45
CA ASN A 319 -15.60 -14.03 10.00
C ASN A 319 -14.42 -14.70 9.27
N PHE A 320 -13.23 -14.68 9.88
CA PHE A 320 -12.02 -15.32 9.39
C PHE A 320 -11.71 -16.66 10.09
N LYS A 321 -12.70 -17.23 10.80
CA LYS A 321 -12.55 -18.47 11.59
C LYS A 321 -11.46 -18.38 12.67
N ILE A 322 -11.26 -17.18 13.22
CA ILE A 322 -10.36 -16.94 14.34
C ILE A 322 -11.21 -16.66 15.57
N VAL A 323 -11.13 -17.53 16.57
CA VAL A 323 -12.07 -17.53 17.70
C VAL A 323 -11.34 -17.52 19.05
N ARG A 324 -12.12 -17.48 20.12
CA ARG A 324 -11.58 -17.49 21.48
C ARG A 324 -10.93 -18.84 21.79
N PRO A 325 -9.74 -18.86 22.42
CA PRO A 325 -9.12 -20.09 22.91
C PRO A 325 -10.08 -20.89 23.80
N GLY A 326 -10.24 -22.18 23.50
CA GLY A 326 -11.16 -23.11 24.16
C GLY A 326 -12.59 -23.13 23.61
N THR A 327 -12.86 -22.46 22.48
CA THR A 327 -14.19 -22.44 21.82
C THR A 327 -14.15 -22.90 20.36
N GLU A 328 -12.99 -23.34 19.89
CA GLU A 328 -12.69 -23.69 18.51
C GLU A 328 -13.45 -24.95 18.05
N LYS A 329 -13.94 -24.92 16.81
CA LYS A 329 -14.42 -26.08 16.06
C LYS A 329 -13.33 -26.57 15.08
N ASN A 330 -13.57 -27.72 14.43
CA ASN A 330 -12.57 -28.46 13.64
C ASN A 330 -11.85 -27.67 12.52
N ASP A 331 -12.36 -26.50 12.10
CA ASP A 331 -11.76 -25.63 11.06
C ASP A 331 -11.45 -24.19 11.55
N GLU A 332 -11.59 -23.94 12.84
CA GLU A 332 -11.31 -22.64 13.47
C GLU A 332 -9.93 -22.64 14.12
N ASN A 333 -9.32 -21.46 14.22
CA ASN A 333 -8.06 -21.26 14.91
C ASN A 333 -8.29 -20.36 16.12
N PRO A 334 -7.61 -20.58 17.26
CA PRO A 334 -7.66 -19.60 18.32
C PRO A 334 -6.88 -18.35 17.96
N TRP A 335 -7.33 -17.18 18.41
CA TRP A 335 -6.56 -15.95 18.28
C TRP A 335 -5.22 -15.98 19.02
N ASN A 336 -5.04 -16.93 19.97
CA ASN A 336 -3.76 -17.13 20.64
C ASN A 336 -2.78 -18.04 19.88
N LYS A 337 -3.15 -18.52 18.69
CA LYS A 337 -2.25 -19.27 17.81
C LYS A 337 -1.04 -18.40 17.43
N VAL A 338 0.14 -19.03 17.44
CA VAL A 338 1.36 -18.45 16.85
C VAL A 338 1.47 -19.01 15.43
N TRP A 339 1.28 -18.14 14.45
CA TRP A 339 1.29 -18.46 13.04
C TRP A 339 2.73 -18.57 12.54
N THR A 340 3.02 -19.60 11.75
CA THR A 340 4.30 -19.77 11.06
C THR A 340 4.26 -19.18 9.66
N SER A 341 5.41 -18.99 9.01
CA SER A 341 5.44 -18.67 7.57
C SER A 341 4.62 -19.67 6.75
N LYS A 342 4.67 -20.97 7.06
CA LYS A 342 3.82 -21.99 6.43
C LYS A 342 2.33 -21.81 6.67
N ASP A 343 1.91 -21.35 7.85
CA ASP A 343 0.49 -21.05 8.06
C ASP A 343 0.05 -19.82 7.25
N LEU A 344 0.96 -18.87 7.01
CA LEU A 344 0.69 -17.62 6.30
C LEU A 344 0.73 -17.76 4.77
N SER A 345 1.57 -18.65 4.26
CA SER A 345 1.80 -18.88 2.83
C SER A 345 2.10 -20.36 2.57
N LYS A 346 1.07 -21.17 2.35
CA LYS A 346 1.17 -22.63 2.13
C LYS A 346 1.02 -23.06 0.67
N GLY A 347 0.77 -22.11 -0.23
CA GLY A 347 0.58 -22.39 -1.64
C GLY A 347 1.83 -22.97 -2.31
N THR A 348 1.59 -23.67 -3.40
CA THR A 348 2.60 -24.29 -4.24
C THR A 348 2.94 -23.36 -5.42
N ASP A 349 1.92 -22.77 -6.06
CA ASP A 349 2.01 -21.83 -7.18
C ASP A 349 2.01 -20.38 -6.67
N MET A 350 3.01 -20.05 -5.85
CA MET A 350 3.14 -18.72 -5.22
C MET A 350 4.10 -17.80 -5.97
N VAL A 351 3.70 -16.54 -6.10
CA VAL A 351 4.49 -15.48 -6.73
C VAL A 351 4.49 -14.25 -5.83
N PHE A 352 5.67 -13.70 -5.56
CA PHE A 352 5.81 -12.35 -5.01
C PHE A 352 6.38 -11.43 -6.09
N THR A 353 5.79 -10.24 -6.22
CA THR A 353 6.30 -9.17 -7.11
C THR A 353 6.38 -7.86 -6.35
N ALA A 354 7.46 -7.11 -6.55
CA ALA A 354 7.60 -5.75 -6.01
C ALA A 354 8.30 -4.84 -7.00
N SER A 355 7.82 -3.61 -7.18
CA SER A 355 8.49 -2.60 -8.00
C SER A 355 9.34 -1.67 -7.14
N VAL A 356 10.57 -1.38 -7.58
CA VAL A 356 11.44 -0.39 -6.94
C VAL A 356 11.09 1.01 -7.46
N ILE A 357 10.38 1.79 -6.65
CA ILE A 357 9.96 3.16 -7.00
C ILE A 357 11.08 4.14 -6.68
N LYS A 358 11.59 4.10 -5.45
CA LYS A 358 12.80 4.79 -5.04
C LYS A 358 13.76 3.75 -4.50
N LYS A 359 15.03 3.83 -4.91
CA LYS A 359 16.07 2.87 -4.52
C LYS A 359 16.11 2.68 -3.00
N THR A 360 16.30 1.44 -2.58
CA THR A 360 16.35 1.03 -1.17
C THR A 360 17.61 0.19 -0.94
N PRO A 361 18.27 0.28 0.23
CA PRO A 361 19.44 -0.52 0.53
C PRO A 361 19.13 -2.03 0.61
N TRP A 362 17.86 -2.41 0.74
CA TRP A 362 17.43 -3.79 0.95
C TRP A 362 17.33 -4.62 -0.34
N ILE A 363 17.26 -3.94 -1.50
CA ILE A 363 17.13 -4.56 -2.82
C ILE A 363 18.38 -4.20 -3.63
N GLN A 364 19.21 -5.21 -3.88
CA GLN A 364 20.51 -5.05 -4.53
C GLN A 364 20.66 -6.08 -5.66
N PHE A 365 21.40 -5.70 -6.70
CA PHE A 365 21.90 -6.64 -7.69
C PHE A 365 22.91 -7.62 -7.05
N PRO A 366 23.23 -8.75 -7.73
CA PRO A 366 24.22 -9.70 -7.23
C PRO A 366 25.62 -9.10 -6.98
N ASP A 367 25.96 -7.97 -7.61
CA ASP A 367 27.21 -7.23 -7.39
C ASP A 367 27.18 -6.29 -6.16
N GLY A 368 26.08 -6.28 -5.41
CA GLY A 368 25.88 -5.46 -4.21
C GLY A 368 25.40 -4.03 -4.49
N LYS A 369 25.25 -3.61 -5.75
CA LYS A 369 24.71 -2.27 -6.07
C LYS A 369 23.22 -2.21 -5.81
N GLU A 370 22.75 -1.12 -5.20
CA GLU A 370 21.33 -0.85 -5.03
C GLU A 370 20.62 -0.80 -6.38
N VAL A 371 19.45 -1.45 -6.45
CA VAL A 371 18.60 -1.35 -7.64
C VAL A 371 18.04 0.08 -7.73
N PRO A 372 18.17 0.76 -8.89
CA PRO A 372 17.69 2.13 -9.04
C PRO A 372 16.16 2.17 -8.94
N GLY A 373 15.64 3.35 -8.56
CA GLY A 373 14.20 3.62 -8.64
C GLY A 373 13.72 3.77 -10.08
N VAL A 374 12.42 4.01 -10.23
CA VAL A 374 11.82 4.30 -11.54
C VAL A 374 12.50 5.51 -12.19
N LYS A 375 12.76 5.42 -13.49
CA LYS A 375 13.42 6.49 -14.26
C LYS A 375 12.70 6.71 -15.58
N LEU A 376 12.37 7.98 -15.86
CA LEU A 376 11.96 8.44 -17.19
C LEU A 376 13.20 8.93 -17.94
N ASP A 377 13.40 8.42 -19.15
CA ASP A 377 14.31 9.00 -20.13
C ASP A 377 13.59 10.13 -20.87
N PHE A 378 14.15 11.34 -20.82
CA PHE A 378 13.49 12.52 -21.36
C PHE A 378 13.66 12.68 -22.87
N ASP A 379 14.61 11.96 -23.47
CA ASP A 379 14.91 12.02 -24.90
C ASP A 379 14.09 10.97 -25.65
N THR A 380 13.91 9.78 -25.07
CA THR A 380 13.10 8.71 -25.66
C THR A 380 11.66 8.67 -25.14
N GLY A 381 11.39 9.28 -23.98
CA GLY A 381 10.10 9.17 -23.28
C GLY A 381 9.86 7.81 -22.62
N GLU A 382 10.85 6.92 -22.62
CA GLU A 382 10.71 5.58 -22.05
C GLU A 382 10.85 5.60 -20.53
N VAL A 383 10.08 4.76 -19.84
CA VAL A 383 10.15 4.60 -18.40
C VAL A 383 10.73 3.23 -18.05
N THR A 384 11.87 3.22 -17.37
CA THR A 384 12.49 1.99 -16.87
C THR A 384 12.08 1.75 -15.42
N VAL A 385 11.54 0.56 -15.16
CA VAL A 385 11.15 0.08 -13.82
C VAL A 385 11.85 -1.24 -13.55
N TYR A 386 12.35 -1.43 -12.33
CA TYR A 386 12.85 -2.72 -11.89
C TYR A 386 11.79 -3.44 -11.03
N VAL A 387 11.43 -4.65 -11.45
CA VAL A 387 10.51 -5.53 -10.73
C VAL A 387 11.30 -6.67 -10.09
N VAL A 388 11.28 -6.73 -8.76
CA VAL A 388 11.69 -7.90 -7.99
C VAL A 388 10.61 -8.96 -8.09
N ARG A 389 10.99 -10.18 -8.44
CA ARG A 389 10.10 -11.31 -8.54
C ARG A 389 10.69 -12.50 -7.78
N ILE A 390 9.89 -13.13 -6.93
CA ILE A 390 10.31 -14.30 -6.16
C ILE A 390 9.36 -15.46 -6.46
N VAL A 391 9.92 -16.54 -7.02
CA VAL A 391 9.24 -17.79 -7.35
C VAL A 391 10.22 -18.95 -7.22
N SER A 392 9.74 -20.17 -6.98
CA SER A 392 10.55 -21.41 -7.10
C SER A 392 11.96 -21.35 -6.49
N ASN A 393 12.09 -20.74 -5.30
CA ASN A 393 13.35 -20.53 -4.58
C ASN A 393 14.38 -19.62 -5.27
N ASN A 394 13.93 -18.80 -6.21
CA ASN A 394 14.73 -17.84 -6.95
C ASN A 394 14.24 -16.41 -6.70
N LEU A 395 15.16 -15.46 -6.72
CA LEU A 395 14.89 -14.02 -6.73
C LEU A 395 15.42 -13.44 -8.05
N GLU A 396 14.53 -12.81 -8.80
CA GLU A 396 14.83 -12.15 -10.07
C GLU A 396 14.64 -10.65 -9.92
N ILE A 397 15.54 -9.86 -10.52
CA ILE A 397 15.41 -8.40 -10.63
C ILE A 397 15.32 -8.08 -12.12
N ILE A 398 14.11 -7.76 -12.58
CA ILE A 398 13.79 -7.70 -14.00
C ILE A 398 13.58 -6.23 -14.39
N PRO A 399 14.40 -5.67 -15.29
CA PRO A 399 14.12 -4.36 -15.88
C PRO A 399 12.95 -4.49 -16.86
N ILE A 400 11.96 -3.62 -16.74
CA ILE A 400 10.87 -3.45 -17.69
C ILE A 400 10.95 -2.04 -18.25
N ILE A 401 10.98 -1.93 -19.57
CA ILE A 401 10.95 -0.65 -20.27
C ILE A 401 9.54 -0.44 -20.79
N TYR A 402 8.88 0.61 -20.32
CA TYR A 402 7.58 1.03 -20.82
C TYR A 402 7.76 2.18 -21.81
N THR A 403 7.25 2.02 -23.03
CA THR A 403 7.07 3.18 -23.92
C THR A 403 5.84 3.96 -23.46
N THR A 404 5.87 5.27 -23.64
CA THR A 404 4.81 6.15 -23.12
C THR A 404 4.20 7.03 -24.19
N GLY A 405 3.15 7.76 -23.83
CA GLY A 405 2.61 8.83 -24.67
C GLY A 405 3.66 9.88 -25.06
N ILE A 406 4.69 10.08 -24.21
CA ILE A 406 5.85 10.93 -24.54
C ILE A 406 6.63 10.32 -25.72
N SER A 407 6.94 9.02 -25.65
CA SER A 407 7.66 8.30 -26.72
C SER A 407 6.94 8.41 -28.07
N GLU A 408 5.63 8.20 -28.07
CA GLU A 408 4.81 8.30 -29.29
C GLU A 408 4.79 9.74 -29.84
N CYS A 409 4.62 10.73 -28.97
CA CYS A 409 4.61 12.13 -29.38
C CYS A 409 5.96 12.59 -29.93
N ILE A 410 7.08 12.23 -29.28
CA ILE A 410 8.44 12.53 -29.75
C ILE A 410 8.69 11.89 -31.12
N LYS A 411 8.29 10.63 -31.30
CA LYS A 411 8.44 9.94 -32.58
C LYS A 411 7.70 10.69 -33.71
N ARG A 412 6.42 11.00 -33.50
CA ARG A 412 5.60 11.75 -34.48
C ARG A 412 6.17 13.14 -34.75
N TYR A 413 6.63 13.83 -33.71
CA TYR A 413 7.25 15.14 -33.82
C TYR A 413 8.51 15.09 -34.70
N ASN A 414 9.40 14.11 -34.47
CA ASN A 414 10.61 13.92 -35.26
C ASN A 414 10.32 13.52 -36.72
N GLU A 415 9.27 12.74 -36.97
CA GLU A 415 8.82 12.39 -38.33
C GLU A 415 8.31 13.63 -39.09
N MET A 416 7.58 14.52 -38.40
CA MET A 416 7.12 15.79 -38.97
C MET A 416 8.28 16.75 -39.27
N GLU A 417 9.26 16.86 -38.36
CA GLU A 417 10.45 17.68 -38.61
C GLU A 417 11.26 17.17 -39.81
N LYS A 418 11.50 15.86 -39.90
CA LYS A 418 12.22 15.25 -41.05
C LYS A 418 11.49 15.48 -42.37
N SER A 419 10.15 15.43 -42.36
CA SER A 419 9.33 15.66 -43.55
C SER A 419 9.07 17.14 -43.84
N HIS A 420 9.64 18.06 -43.05
CA HIS A 420 9.39 19.52 -43.13
C HIS A 420 7.89 19.87 -43.07
N ALA A 421 7.08 19.00 -42.45
CA ALA A 421 5.67 19.25 -42.22
C ALA A 421 5.49 20.29 -41.12
N ARG A 422 4.44 21.10 -41.20
CA ARG A 422 4.08 22.04 -40.13
C ARG A 422 3.73 21.25 -38.87
N ILE A 423 4.46 21.49 -37.78
CA ILE A 423 4.19 20.89 -36.47
C ILE A 423 2.76 21.24 -36.05
N ASP A 424 1.99 20.24 -35.64
CA ASP A 424 0.63 20.40 -35.14
C ASP A 424 0.64 20.86 -33.68
N GLY A 425 -0.06 21.97 -33.38
CA GLY A 425 -0.20 22.47 -32.01
C GLY A 425 -0.87 21.45 -31.09
N ASN A 426 -1.75 20.59 -31.61
CA ASN A 426 -2.38 19.53 -30.81
C ASN A 426 -1.37 18.44 -30.39
N LEU A 427 -0.36 18.17 -31.22
CA LEU A 427 0.71 17.23 -30.87
C LEU A 427 1.55 17.78 -29.69
N LEU A 428 1.81 19.09 -29.68
CA LEU A 428 2.49 19.75 -28.55
C LEU A 428 1.64 19.72 -27.28
N ILE A 429 0.32 19.89 -27.39
CA ILE A 429 -0.61 19.71 -26.25
C ILE A 429 -0.54 18.28 -25.72
N GLN A 430 -0.64 17.26 -26.57
CA GLN A 430 -0.56 15.85 -26.18
C GLN A 430 0.78 15.51 -25.50
N LEU A 431 1.88 16.06 -26.02
CA LEU A 431 3.20 15.92 -25.42
C LEU A 431 3.27 16.58 -24.04
N GLY A 432 2.71 17.79 -23.91
CA GLY A 432 2.64 18.52 -22.65
C GLY A 432 1.82 17.78 -21.58
N GLU A 433 0.64 17.27 -21.94
CA GLU A 433 -0.19 16.43 -21.06
C GLU A 433 0.57 15.18 -20.62
N SER A 434 1.25 14.52 -21.54
CA SER A 434 2.04 13.32 -21.24
C SER A 434 3.19 13.62 -20.28
N TYR A 435 3.94 14.72 -20.47
CA TYR A 435 4.99 15.13 -19.54
C TYR A 435 4.43 15.42 -18.14
N ALA A 436 3.29 16.11 -18.03
CA ALA A 436 2.64 16.38 -16.75
C ALA A 436 2.21 15.08 -16.04
N GLU A 437 1.75 14.09 -16.80
CA GLU A 437 1.34 12.78 -16.29
C GLU A 437 2.50 11.88 -15.83
N PHE A 438 3.75 12.26 -16.14
CA PHE A 438 4.97 11.66 -15.60
C PHE A 438 5.79 12.65 -14.73
N GLY A 439 5.17 13.75 -14.28
CA GLY A 439 5.75 14.65 -13.27
C GLY A 439 6.79 15.65 -13.81
N ASN A 440 6.96 15.79 -15.12
CA ASN A 440 7.82 16.83 -15.70
C ASN A 440 7.00 18.07 -16.06
N PHE A 441 6.59 18.83 -15.04
CA PHE A 441 5.73 20.00 -15.22
C PHE A 441 6.41 21.14 -15.99
N GLN A 442 7.74 21.26 -15.90
CA GLN A 442 8.50 22.27 -16.64
C GLN A 442 8.43 22.02 -18.16
N LYS A 443 8.82 20.82 -18.62
CA LYS A 443 8.70 20.47 -20.06
C LYS A 443 7.25 20.49 -20.53
N ALA A 444 6.31 20.12 -19.66
CA ALA A 444 4.89 20.21 -19.97
C ALA A 444 4.47 21.65 -20.32
N LYS A 445 4.81 22.62 -19.44
CA LYS A 445 4.54 24.04 -19.64
C LYS A 445 5.21 24.60 -20.91
N GLU A 446 6.46 24.22 -21.16
CA GLU A 446 7.19 24.62 -22.37
C GLU A 446 6.49 24.15 -23.65
N CYS A 447 5.95 22.93 -23.66
CA CYS A 447 5.18 22.42 -24.80
C CYS A 447 3.92 23.25 -25.05
N ILE A 448 3.18 23.61 -23.98
CA ILE A 448 1.95 24.41 -24.10
C ILE A 448 2.28 25.83 -24.57
N GLN A 449 3.33 26.45 -24.04
CA GLN A 449 3.80 27.76 -24.49
C GLN A 449 4.22 27.77 -25.96
N LYS A 450 4.92 26.72 -26.41
CA LYS A 450 5.28 26.56 -27.82
C LYS A 450 4.05 26.35 -28.71
N ALA A 451 3.01 25.67 -28.23
CA ALA A 451 1.75 25.53 -28.96
C ALA A 451 1.02 26.88 -29.12
N MET A 452 1.10 27.75 -28.10
CA MET A 452 0.50 29.09 -28.11
C MET A 452 1.23 30.10 -28.99
N SER A 453 2.49 29.85 -29.37
CA SER A 453 3.26 30.77 -30.22
C SER A 453 2.99 30.59 -31.72
N PHE A 454 2.09 29.70 -32.11
CA PHE A 454 1.71 29.50 -33.51
C PHE A 454 0.74 30.59 -33.99
N ASP A 455 0.87 31.00 -35.24
CA ASP A 455 -0.01 32.03 -35.83
C ASP A 455 -1.41 31.50 -36.14
N ASN A 456 -2.41 32.40 -36.07
CA ASN A 456 -3.83 32.18 -36.42
C ASN A 456 -4.52 31.07 -35.61
N LEU A 457 -4.34 31.06 -34.29
CA LEU A 457 -5.02 30.12 -33.41
C LEU A 457 -6.51 30.49 -33.24
N HIS A 458 -7.38 29.48 -33.28
CA HIS A 458 -8.78 29.64 -32.91
C HIS A 458 -8.90 29.91 -31.40
N GLU A 459 -9.87 30.76 -31.01
CA GLU A 459 -10.12 31.13 -29.62
C GLU A 459 -10.30 29.91 -28.70
N ASP A 460 -11.02 28.88 -29.16
CA ASP A 460 -11.19 27.62 -28.42
C ASP A 460 -9.83 26.95 -28.10
N PHE A 461 -8.90 26.94 -29.05
CA PHE A 461 -7.58 26.35 -28.87
C PHE A 461 -6.75 27.11 -27.83
N VAL A 462 -6.78 28.45 -27.87
CA VAL A 462 -6.09 29.31 -26.89
C VAL A 462 -6.63 29.03 -25.49
N GLN A 463 -7.96 29.02 -25.33
CA GLN A 463 -8.60 28.73 -24.04
C GLN A 463 -8.26 27.32 -23.50
N LYS A 464 -8.09 26.33 -24.38
CA LYS A 464 -7.60 25.00 -24.02
C LYS A 464 -6.19 25.06 -23.46
N CYS A 465 -5.28 25.76 -24.14
CA CYS A 465 -3.90 25.93 -23.72
C CYS A 465 -3.82 26.65 -22.37
N ASP A 466 -4.57 27.73 -22.18
CA ASP A 466 -4.62 28.48 -20.91
C ASP A 466 -5.10 27.59 -19.76
N SER A 467 -6.20 26.85 -19.97
CA SER A 467 -6.76 25.94 -18.97
C SER A 467 -5.77 24.84 -18.59
N LEU A 468 -5.10 24.26 -19.58
CA LEU A 468 -4.12 23.20 -19.37
C LEU A 468 -2.85 23.74 -18.69
N TYR A 469 -2.36 24.91 -19.08
CA TYR A 469 -1.20 25.54 -18.46
C TYR A 469 -1.45 25.80 -16.97
N GLU A 470 -2.59 26.43 -16.63
CA GLU A 470 -2.95 26.72 -15.25
C GLU A 470 -3.15 25.44 -14.42
N TYR A 471 -3.72 24.38 -15.02
CA TYR A 471 -3.82 23.08 -14.38
C TYR A 471 -2.45 22.45 -14.10
N ILE A 472 -1.51 22.53 -15.05
CA ILE A 472 -0.14 22.03 -14.87
C ILE A 472 0.60 22.84 -13.81
N GLU A 473 0.45 24.16 -13.79
CA GLU A 473 1.02 25.04 -12.75
C GLU A 473 0.50 24.63 -11.37
N GLY A 474 -0.80 24.39 -11.24
CA GLY A 474 -1.39 23.87 -10.00
C GLY A 474 -0.81 22.53 -9.57
N LEU A 475 -0.53 21.60 -10.50
CA LEU A 475 0.13 20.33 -10.19
C LEU A 475 1.59 20.49 -9.77
N ASP A 476 2.32 21.42 -10.39
CA ASP A 476 3.71 21.75 -10.09
C ASP A 476 3.82 22.30 -8.66
N ASP A 477 2.99 23.31 -8.35
CA ASP A 477 2.90 23.92 -7.03
C ASP A 477 2.55 22.90 -5.96
N LEU A 478 1.60 22.02 -6.25
CA LEU A 478 1.19 20.94 -5.34
C LEU A 478 2.34 20.01 -4.95
N THR A 479 3.26 19.81 -5.88
CA THR A 479 4.30 18.79 -5.80
C THR A 479 5.59 19.36 -5.25
N ASN A 480 5.89 20.62 -5.56
CA ASN A 480 7.19 21.23 -5.31
C ASN A 480 7.17 22.36 -4.26
N LYS A 481 6.02 23.03 -4.03
CA LYS A 481 5.93 24.14 -3.05
C LYS A 481 5.37 23.64 -1.70
N PRO A 482 5.96 24.04 -0.55
CA PRO A 482 5.41 23.78 0.78
C PRO A 482 4.02 24.39 0.96
N PHE A 483 3.14 23.72 1.71
CA PHE A 483 1.81 24.25 1.97
C PHE A 483 1.86 25.33 3.06
N GLN A 484 2.12 26.58 2.68
CA GLN A 484 2.00 27.69 3.64
C GLN A 484 0.53 28.06 3.89
N ILE A 485 -0.32 27.98 2.86
CA ILE A 485 -1.76 28.25 2.90
C ILE A 485 -2.46 27.28 1.92
N PRO A 486 -3.13 26.21 2.38
CA PRO A 486 -3.82 25.22 1.54
C PRO A 486 -4.74 25.81 0.45
N GLU A 487 -5.34 26.96 0.71
CA GLU A 487 -6.26 27.65 -0.19
C GLU A 487 -5.59 28.17 -1.47
N THR A 488 -4.31 28.56 -1.41
CA THR A 488 -3.60 29.10 -2.59
C THR A 488 -3.35 28.02 -3.63
N LEU A 489 -3.20 26.77 -3.18
CA LEU A 489 -2.99 25.62 -4.06
C LEU A 489 -4.25 25.28 -4.87
N VAL A 490 -5.40 25.37 -4.21
CA VAL A 490 -6.71 25.13 -4.83
C VAL A 490 -7.05 26.23 -5.85
N GLU A 491 -6.44 27.41 -5.72
CA GLU A 491 -6.74 28.57 -6.54
C GLU A 491 -6.41 28.36 -8.03
N HIS A 492 -5.31 27.69 -8.36
CA HIS A 492 -5.01 27.30 -9.74
C HIS A 492 -6.15 26.47 -10.36
N PHE A 493 -6.61 25.45 -9.64
CA PHE A 493 -7.71 24.59 -10.10
C PHE A 493 -9.05 25.34 -10.15
N LYS A 494 -9.29 26.30 -9.25
CA LYS A 494 -10.47 27.18 -9.30
C LYS A 494 -10.43 28.09 -10.50
N LYS A 495 -9.29 28.70 -10.83
CA LYS A 495 -9.14 29.53 -12.03
C LYS A 495 -9.48 28.75 -13.29
N VAL A 496 -8.99 27.52 -13.42
CA VAL A 496 -9.41 26.62 -14.53
C VAL A 496 -10.92 26.43 -14.56
N CYS A 497 -11.56 26.26 -13.40
CA CYS A 497 -13.03 26.15 -13.33
C CYS A 497 -13.76 27.43 -13.79
N HIS A 498 -13.16 28.61 -13.59
CA HIS A 498 -13.71 29.92 -13.99
C HIS A 498 -13.47 30.27 -15.46
N LEU A 499 -12.47 29.65 -16.12
CA LEU A 499 -12.21 29.87 -17.55
C LEU A 499 -13.36 29.41 -18.45
N GLY A 500 -14.35 28.65 -17.94
CA GLY A 500 -15.64 28.43 -18.59
C GLY A 500 -15.69 27.30 -19.62
N ARG A 501 -14.55 26.78 -20.07
CA ARG A 501 -14.45 25.59 -20.93
C ARG A 501 -14.75 24.33 -20.12
N LYS A 502 -15.85 23.63 -20.40
CA LYS A 502 -16.26 22.40 -19.70
C LYS A 502 -15.71 21.15 -20.39
N ASP A 503 -14.40 20.98 -20.33
CA ASP A 503 -13.68 19.82 -20.87
C ASP A 503 -13.10 18.90 -19.78
N ASP A 504 -12.25 17.97 -20.18
CA ASP A 504 -11.59 17.03 -19.26
C ASP A 504 -10.69 17.73 -18.24
N ILE A 505 -10.06 18.86 -18.58
CA ILE A 505 -9.19 19.61 -17.68
C ILE A 505 -10.03 20.33 -16.61
N TRP A 506 -11.18 20.87 -16.99
CA TRP A 506 -12.16 21.41 -16.05
C TRP A 506 -12.64 20.33 -15.06
N LEU A 507 -12.98 19.14 -15.55
CA LEU A 507 -13.43 18.04 -14.70
C LEU A 507 -12.30 17.56 -13.76
N LYS A 508 -11.08 17.39 -14.27
CA LYS A 508 -9.88 17.04 -13.49
C LYS A 508 -9.63 18.08 -12.39
N SER A 509 -9.80 19.36 -12.69
CA SER A 509 -9.64 20.46 -11.72
C SER A 509 -10.68 20.37 -10.60
N LYS A 510 -11.97 20.20 -10.92
CA LYS A 510 -13.01 19.99 -9.90
C LYS A 510 -12.73 18.78 -9.00
N ILE A 511 -12.31 17.66 -9.59
CA ILE A 511 -11.97 16.45 -8.84
C ILE A 511 -10.76 16.70 -7.94
N MET A 512 -9.76 17.45 -8.40
CA MET A 512 -8.59 17.80 -7.60
C MET A 512 -8.98 18.62 -6.36
N ILE A 513 -9.80 19.65 -6.54
CA ILE A 513 -10.29 20.48 -5.43
C ILE A 513 -11.07 19.63 -4.41
N LYS A 514 -12.00 18.81 -4.91
CA LYS A 514 -12.79 17.89 -4.09
C LYS A 514 -11.90 16.94 -3.28
N ARG A 515 -10.91 16.32 -3.93
CA ARG A 515 -9.95 15.41 -3.28
C ARG A 515 -9.08 16.10 -2.24
N PHE A 516 -8.68 17.34 -2.50
CA PHE A 516 -7.87 18.10 -1.55
C PHE A 516 -8.63 18.37 -0.24
N PHE A 517 -9.89 18.82 -0.33
CA PHE A 517 -10.72 18.99 0.85
C PHE A 517 -11.08 17.65 1.52
N GLU A 518 -11.27 16.57 0.76
CA GLU A 518 -11.46 15.23 1.32
C GLU A 518 -10.23 14.79 2.14
N TYR A 519 -9.02 14.99 1.62
CA TYR A 519 -7.77 14.71 2.33
C TYR A 519 -7.62 15.54 3.61
N LEU A 520 -7.86 16.85 3.55
CA LEU A 520 -7.81 17.70 4.74
C LEU A 520 -8.85 17.27 5.79
N GLY A 521 -10.04 16.89 5.32
CA GLY A 521 -11.09 16.35 6.18
C GLY A 521 -10.65 15.06 6.88
N ASP A 522 -10.06 14.13 6.14
CA ASP A 522 -9.54 12.86 6.69
C ASP A 522 -8.41 13.12 7.71
N LYS A 523 -7.49 14.05 7.41
CA LYS A 523 -6.42 14.45 8.33
C LYS A 523 -7.00 15.01 9.64
N HIS A 524 -7.90 15.97 9.55
CA HIS A 524 -8.57 16.54 10.72
C HIS A 524 -9.37 15.49 11.51
N TYR A 525 -10.02 14.55 10.84
CA TYR A 525 -10.74 13.46 11.48
C TYR A 525 -9.80 12.57 12.30
N HIS A 526 -8.66 12.19 11.72
CA HIS A 526 -7.64 11.39 12.41
C HIS A 526 -7.04 12.13 13.62
N ASP A 527 -6.82 13.44 13.50
CA ASP A 527 -6.36 14.31 14.58
C ASP A 527 -7.46 14.64 15.61
N ARG A 528 -8.68 14.09 15.43
CA ARG A 528 -9.86 14.32 16.29
C ARG A 528 -10.39 15.76 16.28
N HIS A 529 -10.06 16.54 15.25
CA HIS A 529 -10.60 17.87 14.98
C HIS A 529 -11.89 17.77 14.15
N TYR A 530 -12.96 17.22 14.73
CA TYR A 530 -14.16 16.82 13.99
C TYR A 530 -14.92 17.98 13.31
N ASP A 531 -14.99 19.17 13.91
CA ASP A 531 -15.65 20.33 13.29
C ASP A 531 -14.91 20.81 12.03
N ALA A 532 -13.58 20.84 12.08
CA ALA A 532 -12.75 21.15 10.93
C ALA A 532 -12.90 20.08 9.83
N ALA A 533 -12.91 18.80 10.21
CA ALA A 533 -13.16 17.70 9.28
C ALA A 533 -14.52 17.84 8.57
N LEU A 534 -15.57 18.15 9.32
CA LEU A 534 -16.93 18.36 8.80
C LEU A 534 -16.99 19.54 7.82
N ALA A 535 -16.31 20.65 8.12
CA ALA A 535 -16.21 21.80 7.22
C ALA A 535 -15.54 21.41 5.90
N CYS A 536 -14.41 20.69 5.95
CA CYS A 536 -13.72 20.19 4.76
C CYS A 536 -14.59 19.24 3.93
N TYR A 537 -15.26 18.27 4.55
CA TYR A 537 -16.15 17.34 3.82
C TYR A 537 -17.33 18.06 3.15
N ARG A 538 -17.91 19.08 3.80
CA ARG A 538 -18.96 19.92 3.19
C ARG A 538 -18.43 20.71 1.99
N GLN A 539 -17.21 21.23 2.05
CA GLN A 539 -16.56 21.86 0.89
C GLN A 539 -16.38 20.85 -0.24
N ALA A 540 -15.88 19.64 0.05
CA ALA A 540 -15.72 18.59 -0.95
C ALA A 540 -17.06 18.22 -1.64
N LEU A 541 -18.16 18.15 -0.88
CA LEU A 541 -19.51 17.87 -1.39
C LEU A 541 -20.02 18.93 -2.39
N GLN A 542 -19.62 20.21 -2.26
CA GLN A 542 -20.02 21.26 -3.20
C GLN A 542 -19.46 21.02 -4.62
N TYR A 543 -18.31 20.36 -4.73
CA TYR A 543 -17.66 20.11 -6.03
C TYR A 543 -18.16 18.83 -6.69
N SER A 544 -18.33 17.75 -5.92
CA SER A 544 -18.84 16.47 -6.40
C SER A 544 -19.52 15.71 -5.25
N PRO A 545 -20.87 15.73 -5.18
CA PRO A 545 -21.61 14.95 -4.21
C PRO A 545 -21.35 13.45 -4.43
N GLN A 546 -20.90 12.76 -3.39
CA GLN A 546 -20.65 11.32 -3.43
C GLN A 546 -21.11 10.69 -2.12
N LEU A 547 -21.67 9.49 -2.24
CA LEU A 547 -22.21 8.75 -1.10
C LEU A 547 -21.15 8.51 0.01
N ASN A 548 -19.90 8.24 -0.37
CA ASN A 548 -18.83 8.02 0.60
C ASN A 548 -18.55 9.27 1.46
N LEU A 549 -18.59 10.47 0.87
CA LEU A 549 -18.45 11.74 1.59
C LEU A 549 -19.63 11.99 2.52
N TYR A 550 -20.86 11.73 2.07
CA TYR A 550 -22.04 11.80 2.95
C TYR A 550 -21.92 10.85 4.14
N ARG A 551 -21.41 9.63 3.93
CA ARG A 551 -21.11 8.69 5.03
C ARG A 551 -20.09 9.27 6.00
N LYS A 552 -19.00 9.89 5.54
CA LYS A 552 -18.00 10.54 6.41
C LYS A 552 -18.63 11.66 7.27
N VAL A 553 -19.48 12.49 6.67
CA VAL A 553 -20.23 13.55 7.38
C VAL A 553 -21.14 12.94 8.45
N ASN A 554 -21.96 11.95 8.08
CA ASN A 554 -22.88 11.29 9.01
C ASN A 554 -22.14 10.58 10.15
N THR A 555 -21.00 9.93 9.87
CA THR A 555 -20.16 9.28 10.88
C THR A 555 -19.71 10.27 11.96
N ILE A 556 -19.29 11.48 11.58
CA ILE A 556 -18.94 12.52 12.54
C ILE A 556 -20.16 12.96 13.35
N GLN A 557 -21.29 13.22 12.69
CA GLN A 557 -22.51 13.68 13.34
C GLN A 557 -23.08 12.67 14.34
N MET A 558 -22.86 11.38 14.11
CA MET A 558 -23.34 10.28 14.96
C MET A 558 -22.27 9.74 15.91
N LYS A 559 -21.06 10.33 15.92
CA LYS A 559 -19.88 9.75 16.57
C LYS A 559 -20.12 9.46 18.06
N ASP A 560 -20.57 10.46 18.82
CA ASP A 560 -20.75 10.32 20.28
C ASP A 560 -21.83 9.29 20.63
N ILE A 561 -22.90 9.23 19.83
CA ILE A 561 -23.98 8.25 19.94
C ILE A 561 -23.44 6.83 19.69
N LEU A 562 -22.62 6.65 18.66
CA LEU A 562 -22.00 5.36 18.33
C LEU A 562 -20.99 4.93 19.41
N GLU A 563 -20.15 5.85 19.90
CA GLU A 563 -19.19 5.58 20.98
C GLU A 563 -19.91 5.14 22.27
N GLU A 564 -20.98 5.83 22.65
CA GLU A 564 -21.81 5.45 23.82
C GLU A 564 -22.41 4.05 23.64
N TYR A 565 -23.01 3.78 22.47
CA TYR A 565 -23.61 2.48 22.16
C TYR A 565 -22.58 1.34 22.25
N PHE A 566 -21.41 1.49 21.62
CA PHE A 566 -20.37 0.46 21.64
C PHE A 566 -19.76 0.29 23.03
N HIS A 567 -19.56 1.37 23.78
CA HIS A 567 -19.05 1.29 25.15
C HIS A 567 -20.00 0.52 26.09
N LEU A 568 -21.30 0.84 26.06
CA LEU A 568 -22.30 0.14 26.86
C LEU A 568 -22.42 -1.34 26.47
N THR A 569 -22.41 -1.61 25.16
CA THR A 569 -22.45 -2.98 24.64
C THR A 569 -21.23 -3.78 25.11
N ASP A 570 -20.01 -3.22 25.00
CA ASP A 570 -18.79 -3.90 25.43
C ASP A 570 -18.78 -4.17 26.95
N LYS A 571 -19.28 -3.24 27.77
CA LYS A 571 -19.45 -3.43 29.22
C LYS A 571 -20.38 -4.60 29.56
N ILE A 572 -21.50 -4.74 28.84
CA ILE A 572 -22.43 -5.85 29.00
C ILE A 572 -21.74 -7.16 28.60
N TYR A 573 -21.06 -7.19 27.44
CA TYR A 573 -20.34 -8.38 26.99
C TYR A 573 -19.28 -8.87 27.97
N ARG A 574 -18.50 -7.94 28.55
CA ARG A 574 -17.51 -8.27 29.60
C ARG A 574 -18.16 -8.91 30.82
N LYS A 575 -19.31 -8.38 31.28
CA LYS A 575 -20.06 -8.93 32.42
C LYS A 575 -20.50 -10.38 32.19
N TYR A 576 -20.87 -10.71 30.95
CA TYR A 576 -21.29 -12.07 30.57
C TYR A 576 -20.14 -12.97 30.08
N HIS A 577 -18.88 -12.58 30.30
CA HIS A 577 -17.70 -13.30 29.84
C HIS A 577 -17.74 -13.66 28.35
N TYR A 578 -18.36 -12.80 27.52
CA TYR A 578 -18.51 -12.99 26.08
C TYR A 578 -19.28 -14.26 25.64
N LYS A 579 -20.11 -14.85 26.49
CA LYS A 579 -21.01 -15.95 26.09
C LYS A 579 -22.21 -15.39 25.30
N GLU A 580 -22.52 -15.99 24.15
CA GLU A 580 -23.69 -15.62 23.34
C GLU A 580 -24.97 -16.26 23.89
N SER A 581 -26.02 -15.46 24.08
CA SER A 581 -27.36 -15.89 24.49
C SER A 581 -28.42 -15.02 23.82
N ARG A 582 -29.68 -15.51 23.73
CA ARG A 582 -30.81 -14.69 23.25
C ARG A 582 -30.99 -13.41 24.07
N ASP A 583 -30.66 -13.44 25.35
CA ASP A 583 -30.74 -12.26 26.22
C ASP A 583 -29.77 -11.16 25.76
N LEU A 584 -28.63 -11.52 25.17
CA LEU A 584 -27.62 -10.59 24.71
C LEU A 584 -28.06 -9.78 23.48
N GLU A 585 -28.81 -10.41 22.56
CA GLU A 585 -29.43 -9.70 21.42
C GLU A 585 -30.49 -8.71 21.92
N LYS A 586 -31.29 -9.12 22.91
CA LYS A 586 -32.26 -8.24 23.56
C LYS A 586 -31.58 -7.04 24.23
N TYR A 587 -30.47 -7.26 24.96
CA TYR A 587 -29.71 -6.17 25.58
C TYR A 587 -29.06 -5.23 24.56
N LYS A 588 -28.55 -5.75 23.44
CA LYS A 588 -28.04 -4.91 22.35
C LYS A 588 -29.14 -4.01 21.80
N LEU A 589 -30.31 -4.58 21.49
CA LEU A 589 -31.44 -3.83 20.99
C LEU A 589 -31.91 -2.78 22.01
N GLU A 590 -32.05 -3.14 23.28
CA GLU A 590 -32.43 -2.21 24.35
C GLU A 590 -31.40 -1.08 24.52
N THR A 591 -30.11 -1.40 24.45
CA THR A 591 -29.03 -0.39 24.50
C THR A 591 -29.11 0.54 23.28
N ALA A 592 -29.32 -0.01 22.08
CA ALA A 592 -29.49 0.79 20.87
C ALA A 592 -30.71 1.71 20.99
N LEU A 593 -31.88 1.17 21.35
CA LEU A 593 -33.09 1.96 21.54
C LEU A 593 -32.86 3.09 22.55
N ASN A 594 -32.25 2.80 23.69
CA ASN A 594 -31.96 3.81 24.70
C ASN A 594 -31.00 4.90 24.18
N VAL A 595 -29.88 4.53 23.56
CA VAL A 595 -28.86 5.49 23.14
C VAL A 595 -29.33 6.32 21.94
N PHE A 596 -29.94 5.71 20.93
CA PHE A 596 -30.34 6.41 19.72
C PHE A 596 -31.61 7.27 19.92
N TYR A 597 -32.59 6.81 20.71
CA TYR A 597 -33.82 7.61 20.96
C TYR A 597 -33.63 8.69 22.05
N LYS A 598 -32.73 8.52 23.02
CA LYS A 598 -32.43 9.61 23.97
C LYS A 598 -31.71 10.80 23.32
N ASN A 599 -30.99 10.56 22.23
CA ASN A 599 -30.24 11.57 21.51
C ASN A 599 -30.99 12.09 20.27
N GLU A 600 -32.31 11.89 20.20
CA GLU A 600 -33.14 12.21 19.03
C GLU A 600 -33.07 13.70 18.62
N GLU A 601 -32.91 14.62 19.59
CA GLU A 601 -32.77 16.06 19.35
C GLU A 601 -31.35 16.49 18.92
N GLN A 602 -30.32 15.69 19.19
CA GLN A 602 -28.92 16.00 18.85
C GLN A 602 -28.59 15.65 17.39
N VAL A 603 -29.33 14.71 16.78
CA VAL A 603 -29.18 14.36 15.37
C VAL A 603 -29.82 15.46 14.52
N LYS A 604 -29.06 16.53 14.23
CA LYS A 604 -29.47 17.57 13.27
C LYS A 604 -29.94 16.89 11.97
N SER A 605 -31.07 17.37 11.45
CA SER A 605 -31.98 16.77 10.47
C SER A 605 -31.43 16.14 9.18
N SER A 606 -30.13 16.16 8.88
CA SER A 606 -29.59 15.63 7.63
C SER A 606 -29.49 14.10 7.56
N CYS A 607 -29.56 13.39 8.69
CA CYS A 607 -29.62 11.92 8.67
C CYS A 607 -31.05 11.39 8.44
N ARG A 608 -32.06 12.27 8.48
CA ARG A 608 -33.49 11.95 8.32
C ARG A 608 -34.04 12.20 6.92
N GLU A 609 -33.31 12.89 6.05
CA GLU A 609 -33.63 12.86 4.62
C GLU A 609 -32.97 11.59 4.04
N PRO A 610 -33.74 10.53 3.80
CA PRO A 610 -33.21 9.36 3.14
C PRO A 610 -33.06 9.72 1.67
N TRP A 611 -31.90 9.42 1.11
CA TRP A 611 -31.75 8.76 -0.19
C TRP A 611 -32.77 9.11 -1.28
#